data_AF-A0A2N3LAX3-F1
#
_entry.id   AF-A0A2N3LAX3-F1
#
_cell.length_a   1.000
_cell.length_b   1.000
_cell.length_c   1.000
_cell.angle_alpha   90.00
_cell.angle_beta   90.00
_cell.angle_gamma   90.00
#
_symmetry.space_group_name_H-M   'P 1'
#
loop_
_entity.id
_entity.type
_entity.pdbx_description
1 polymer ?
#
loop_
_entity_poly.entity_id
_entity_poly.type
_entity_poly.pdbx_seq_one_letter_code
_entity_poly.pdbx_strand_id
1 'polypeptide(L)'
;MMLSATYCSGDDVIACRQPPHQRPVVIIEQNLANLDQAITQYLGLGDIILVPNPYHGLHMIRMFEAENIEIMAVVGIHPAHDTTLWAV
;
A
#
# COMPACT_ATOMS: atom_id res chain seq x y z
N MET A 1 -10.47 23.47 -4.95
CA MET A 1 -10.44 23.46 -6.43
C MET A 1 -10.33 22.01 -6.85
N MET A 2 -11.41 21.42 -7.35
CA MET A 2 -11.40 20.10 -8.00
C MET A 2 -12.16 20.26 -9.31
N LEU A 3 -11.45 20.14 -10.42
CA LEU A 3 -12.01 20.06 -11.76
C LEU A 3 -11.61 18.69 -12.32
N SER A 4 -12.58 17.79 -12.41
CA SER A 4 -12.71 16.94 -13.59
C SER A 4 -14.13 16.38 -13.60
N ALA A 5 -15.05 17.11 -14.24
CA ALA A 5 -16.36 16.58 -14.57
C ALA A 5 -16.22 15.77 -15.85
N THR A 6 -15.98 14.47 -15.73
CA THR A 6 -16.05 13.54 -16.86
C THR A 6 -17.52 13.19 -17.05
N TYR A 7 -18.12 13.75 -18.11
CA TYR A 7 -19.51 13.51 -18.51
C TYR A 7 -19.61 12.07 -19.07
N CYS A 8 -20.27 11.16 -18.35
CA CYS A 8 -20.49 9.79 -18.79
C CYS A 8 -21.92 9.65 -19.33
N SER A 9 -22.04 9.32 -20.62
CA SER A 9 -23.30 9.23 -21.36
C SER A 9 -23.93 7.84 -21.26
N GLY A 10 -25.23 7.81 -21.04
CA GLY A 10 -26.15 6.81 -21.61
C GLY A 10 -26.26 5.47 -20.89
N ASP A 11 -25.33 4.55 -21.12
CA ASP A 11 -25.57 3.11 -20.88
C ASP A 11 -24.43 2.37 -20.14
N ASP A 12 -23.32 3.04 -19.84
CA ASP A 12 -22.14 2.45 -19.17
C ASP A 12 -22.02 2.84 -17.67
N VAL A 13 -23.15 3.04 -17.00
CA VAL A 13 -23.22 3.57 -15.62
C VAL A 13 -22.51 2.68 -14.59
N ILE A 14 -22.29 1.39 -14.90
CA ILE A 14 -21.67 0.44 -13.97
C ILE A 14 -20.13 0.51 -14.03
N ALA A 15 -19.54 0.83 -15.19
CA ALA A 15 -18.09 0.89 -15.35
C ALA A 15 -17.47 2.19 -14.82
N CYS A 16 -18.25 3.27 -14.75
CA CYS A 16 -17.75 4.58 -14.29
C CYS A 16 -17.73 4.75 -12.76
N ARG A 17 -18.13 3.73 -12.00
CA ARG A 17 -18.16 3.74 -10.52
C ARG A 17 -17.10 2.86 -9.87
N GLN A 18 -16.29 2.13 -10.64
CA GLN A 18 -15.14 1.49 -10.02
C GLN A 18 -14.12 2.59 -9.73
N PRO A 19 -13.77 2.84 -8.45
CA PRO A 19 -12.56 3.59 -8.17
C PRO A 19 -11.45 2.93 -8.99
N PRO A 20 -10.54 3.71 -9.62
CA PRO A 20 -9.46 3.14 -10.40
C PRO A 20 -8.85 2.05 -9.54
N HIS A 21 -8.81 0.80 -10.03
CA HIS A 21 -8.28 -0.33 -9.29
C HIS A 21 -6.96 0.11 -8.67
N GLN A 22 -6.98 0.46 -7.37
CA GLN A 22 -5.80 0.97 -6.70
C GLN A 22 -4.84 -0.20 -6.71
N ARG A 23 -3.68 -0.01 -7.37
CA ARG A 23 -2.68 -1.08 -7.38
C ARG A 23 -2.30 -1.33 -5.93
N PRO A 24 -2.27 -2.59 -5.49
CA PRO A 24 -1.87 -2.91 -4.14
C PRO A 24 -0.46 -2.37 -3.86
N VAL A 25 -0.25 -1.95 -2.62
CA VAL A 25 1.01 -1.34 -2.18
C VAL A 25 1.94 -2.39 -1.58
N VAL A 26 3.23 -2.27 -1.87
CA VAL A 26 4.30 -3.06 -1.25
C VAL A 26 5.25 -2.11 -0.54
N ILE A 27 5.42 -2.30 0.77
CA ILE A 27 6.26 -1.44 1.60
C ILE A 27 7.54 -2.19 1.93
N ILE A 28 8.70 -1.63 1.55
CA ILE A 28 10.00 -2.26 1.72
C ILE A 28 10.92 -1.30 2.48
N GLU A 29 11.55 -1.79 3.54
CA GLU A 29 12.59 -1.05 4.27
C GLU A 29 13.86 -0.88 3.40
N GLN A 30 14.34 0.36 3.27
CA GLN A 30 15.41 0.75 2.36
C GLN A 30 16.76 0.15 2.71
N ASN A 31 17.03 -0.13 3.99
CA ASN A 31 18.32 -0.66 4.44
C ASN A 31 18.32 -2.20 4.53
N LEU A 32 17.33 -2.85 3.91
CA LEU A 32 17.27 -4.30 3.84
C LEU A 32 18.49 -4.85 3.10
N ALA A 33 19.20 -5.80 3.73
CA ALA A 33 20.40 -6.40 3.13
C ALA A 33 20.17 -7.01 1.73
N ASN A 34 18.95 -7.49 1.46
CA ASN A 34 18.54 -8.08 0.18
C ASN A 34 17.51 -7.18 -0.55
N LEU A 35 17.67 -5.85 -0.50
CA LEU A 35 16.73 -4.90 -1.10
C LEU A 35 16.41 -5.20 -2.57
N ASP A 36 17.43 -5.44 -3.40
CA ASP A 36 17.23 -5.71 -4.83
C ASP A 36 16.39 -6.95 -5.09
N GLN A 37 16.58 -8.00 -4.28
CA GLN A 37 15.78 -9.21 -4.37
C GLN A 37 14.33 -8.94 -3.99
N ALA A 38 14.09 -8.15 -2.93
CA ALA A 38 12.75 -7.76 -2.51
C ALA A 38 12.06 -6.91 -3.59
N ILE A 39 12.74 -5.91 -4.17
CA ILE A 39 12.19 -5.11 -5.27
C ILE A 39 11.83 -6.00 -6.46
N THR A 40 12.75 -6.88 -6.87
CA THR A 40 12.55 -7.78 -8.02
C THR A 40 11.34 -8.69 -7.81
N GLN A 41 11.13 -9.20 -6.60
CA GLN A 41 9.99 -10.07 -6.26
C GLN A 41 8.63 -9.38 -6.46
N TYR A 42 8.55 -8.08 -6.22
CA TYR A 42 7.30 -7.33 -6.24
C TYR A 42 7.14 -6.39 -7.44
N LEU A 43 8.17 -6.30 -8.29
CA LEU A 43 8.15 -5.45 -9.47
C LEU A 43 7.01 -5.87 -10.42
N GLY A 44 6.13 -4.92 -10.75
CA GLY A 44 4.97 -5.18 -11.61
C GLY A 44 3.75 -5.78 -10.89
N LEU A 45 3.87 -6.23 -9.65
CA LEU A 45 2.75 -6.73 -8.85
C LEU A 45 2.00 -5.62 -8.11
N GLY A 46 2.72 -4.59 -7.65
CA GLY A 46 2.15 -3.47 -6.91
C GLY A 46 2.93 -2.17 -7.09
N ASP A 47 2.52 -1.15 -6.36
CA ASP A 47 3.28 0.09 -6.19
C ASP A 47 4.26 -0.08 -5.02
N ILE A 48 5.56 -0.08 -5.34
CA ILE A 48 6.61 -0.28 -4.35
C ILE A 48 6.96 1.05 -3.69
N ILE A 49 6.87 1.07 -2.37
CA ILE A 49 7.25 2.20 -1.53
C ILE A 49 8.44 1.79 -0.69
N LEU A 50 9.55 2.48 -0.94
CA LEU A 50 10.78 2.32 -0.17
C LEU A 50 10.72 3.25 1.05
N VAL A 51 10.78 2.70 2.26
CA VAL A 51 10.77 3.48 3.50
C VAL A 51 12.14 3.55 4.16
N PRO A 52 12.57 4.71 4.68
CA PRO A 52 13.94 4.91 5.17
C PRO A 52 14.25 4.16 6.46
N ASN A 53 13.23 3.75 7.21
CA ASN A 53 13.36 2.96 8.44
C ASN A 53 12.00 2.32 8.82
N PRO A 54 11.99 1.35 9.76
CA PRO A 54 10.77 0.67 10.19
C PRO A 54 9.67 1.57 10.77
N TYR A 55 10.03 2.67 11.45
CA TYR A 55 9.04 3.58 12.05
C TYR A 55 8.20 4.29 10.98
N HIS A 56 8.83 4.75 9.90
CA HIS A 56 8.10 5.34 8.77
C HIS A 56 7.24 4.28 8.07
N GLY A 57 7.75 3.06 7.94
CA GLY A 57 6.98 1.92 7.45
C GLY A 57 5.70 1.68 8.26
N LEU A 58 5.80 1.59 9.58
CA LEU A 58 4.65 1.43 10.48
C LEU A 58 3.64 2.57 10.37
N HIS A 59 4.11 3.81 10.24
CA HIS A 59 3.23 4.96 10.04
C HIS A 59 2.44 4.86 8.73
N MET A 60 3.10 4.47 7.63
CA MET A 60 2.45 4.29 6.34
C MET A 60 1.45 3.14 6.33
N ILE A 61 1.79 2.01 6.98
CA ILE A 61 0.85 0.88 7.14
C ILE A 61 -0.46 1.36 7.78
N ARG A 62 -0.37 2.07 8.92
CA ARG A 62 -1.55 2.59 9.62
C ARG A 62 -2.35 3.59 8.77
N MET A 63 -1.67 4.40 7.98
CA MET A 63 -2.32 5.36 7.06
C MET A 63 -3.09 4.62 5.96
N PHE A 64 -2.47 3.62 5.33
CA PHE A 64 -3.12 2.82 4.28
C PHE A 64 -4.27 1.98 4.82
N GLU A 65 -4.13 1.38 6.00
CA GLU A 65 -5.24 0.69 6.68
C GLU A 65 -6.42 1.64 6.95
N ALA A 66 -6.15 2.87 7.42
CA ALA A 66 -7.19 3.88 7.66
C ALA A 66 -7.88 4.36 6.37
N GLU A 67 -7.15 4.37 5.25
CA GLU A 67 -7.66 4.74 3.93
C GLU A 67 -8.23 3.55 3.14
N ASN A 68 -8.24 2.35 3.74
CA ASN A 68 -8.68 1.11 3.11
C ASN A 68 -7.92 0.80 1.79
N ILE A 69 -6.63 1.14 1.77
CA ILE A 69 -5.69 0.82 0.69
C ILE A 69 -5.14 -0.58 0.90
N GLU A 70 -5.16 -1.41 -0.15
CA GLU A 70 -4.66 -2.77 -0.09
C GLU A 70 -3.12 -2.80 0.03
N ILE A 71 -2.62 -3.40 1.11
CA ILE A 71 -1.20 -3.68 1.32
C ILE A 71 -0.95 -5.15 0.97
N MET A 72 -0.22 -5.41 -0.12
CA MET A 72 0.13 -6.77 -0.54
C MET A 72 1.25 -7.36 0.30
N ALA A 73 2.26 -6.55 0.64
CA ALA A 73 3.42 -7.02 1.37
C ALA A 73 4.11 -5.91 2.15
N VAL A 74 4.71 -6.32 3.27
CA VAL A 74 5.55 -5.51 4.15
C VAL A 74 6.86 -6.27 4.36
N VAL A 75 7.98 -5.67 3.96
CA VAL A 75 9.29 -6.35 3.92
C VAL A 75 10.33 -5.54 4.68
N GLY A 76 11.11 -6.21 5.54
CA GLY A 76 12.17 -5.56 6.34
C GLY A 76 11.67 -4.72 7.51
N ILE A 77 10.36 -4.48 7.60
CA ILE A 77 9.71 -3.85 8.74
C ILE A 77 9.29 -4.99 9.67
N HIS A 78 10.15 -5.31 10.63
CA HIS A 78 9.72 -6.16 11.74
C HIS A 78 8.91 -5.27 12.68
N PRO A 79 7.62 -5.54 12.91
CA PRO A 79 6.99 -4.98 14.09
C PRO A 79 7.85 -5.44 15.26
N ALA A 80 8.44 -4.51 16.00
CA ALA A 80 8.96 -4.83 17.31
C ALA A 80 7.79 -5.50 18.03
N HIS A 81 7.94 -6.78 18.34
CA HIS A 81 7.02 -7.62 19.07
C HIS A 81 6.22 -6.80 20.09
N ASP A 82 5.01 -6.39 19.76
CA ASP A 82 4.02 -6.04 20.76
C ASP A 82 3.31 -7.35 21.11
N THR A 83 3.99 -8.11 21.95
CA THR A 83 3.57 -9.41 22.50
C THR A 83 2.45 -9.27 23.54
N THR A 84 1.68 -8.18 23.52
CA THR A 84 0.74 -7.82 24.58
C THR A 84 -0.39 -6.97 24.01
N LEU A 85 -1.65 -7.29 24.38
CA LEU A 85 -2.89 -7.01 23.64
C LEU A 85 -2.93 -7.90 22.38
N TRP A 86 -3.53 -9.08 22.34
CA TRP A 86 -4.90 -9.43 22.72
C TRP A 86 -4.91 -10.82 23.39
N ALA A 87 -4.96 -10.82 24.72
CA ALA A 87 -5.41 -11.94 25.50
C ALA A 87 -6.21 -11.39 26.68
N VAL A 88 -7.45 -10.93 26.40
CA VAL A 88 -8.66 -11.10 27.22
C VAL A 88 -9.87 -10.95 26.30
#